data_AF-A0AA38X269-F1
#
_entry.id   AF-A0AA38X269-F1
#
_cell.length_a   1.000
_cell.length_b   1.000
_cell.length_c   1.000
_cell.angle_alpha   90.00
_cell.angle_beta   90.00
_cell.angle_gamma   90.00
#
_symmetry.space_group_name_H-M   'P 1'
#
loop_
_entity.id
_entity.type
_entity.pdbx_description
1 polymer ?
#
loop_
_entity_poly.entity_id
_entity_poly.type
_entity_poly.pdbx_seq_one_letter_code
_entity_poly.pdbx_strand_id
1 'polypeptide(L)'
;MLLEHFRIGNDDDRNDIDKSVCRIENRSGVSLHNFGSRTRAKIGEYALLQRDLHMQDALIVLADHCFSFHTRFAEFLIEEEQKFADILRNHEQADYVRASLNLSASMSTWTLKQLHALKKRLKVQLRVIDSTISATDALTMIRLARASHSDSNTMKAITILTMVFLPATFVCSLFSTGFFDFGADDDDGHFGSRKMHVAGQFWIYFAVTVPLTVVVLGICAAWLKWSARRGDENDGKPQRQGGKFE
;
A
#
# COMPACT_ATOMS: atom_id res chain seq x y z
N MET A 1 -7.23 51.27 12.51
CA MET A 1 -6.05 50.72 13.23
C MET A 1 -6.15 49.20 13.40
N LEU A 2 -7.25 48.65 13.94
CA LEU A 2 -7.41 47.21 14.17
C LEU A 2 -7.51 46.36 12.87
N LEU A 3 -8.25 46.81 11.85
CA LEU A 3 -8.28 46.17 10.52
C LEU A 3 -6.90 46.15 9.84
N GLU A 4 -6.16 47.25 9.96
CA GLU A 4 -4.79 47.39 9.45
C GLU A 4 -3.85 46.36 10.12
N HIS A 5 -3.96 46.18 11.45
CA HIS A 5 -3.20 45.18 12.18
C HIS A 5 -3.54 43.76 11.73
N PHE A 6 -4.83 43.42 11.59
CA PHE A 6 -5.24 42.12 11.05
C PHE A 6 -4.79 41.91 9.60
N ARG A 7 -4.73 42.98 8.80
CA ARG A 7 -4.26 42.92 7.41
C ARG A 7 -2.80 42.52 7.36
N ILE A 8 -1.96 43.20 8.14
CA ILE A 8 -0.51 42.93 8.19
C ILE A 8 -0.25 41.51 8.71
N GLY A 9 -0.96 41.09 9.77
CA GLY A 9 -0.84 39.73 10.30
C GLY A 9 -1.24 38.67 9.26
N ASN A 10 -2.37 38.85 8.58
CA ASN A 10 -2.80 37.91 7.54
C ASN A 10 -1.84 37.87 6.35
N ASP A 11 -1.25 39.00 5.97
CA ASP A 11 -0.25 39.05 4.90
C ASP A 11 1.03 38.30 5.26
N ASP A 12 1.46 38.39 6.53
CA ASP A 12 2.64 37.67 7.03
C ASP A 12 2.38 36.16 7.12
N ASP A 13 1.24 35.76 7.70
CA ASP A 13 0.80 34.35 7.75
C ASP A 13 0.72 33.75 6.34
N ARG A 14 0.12 34.49 5.39
CA ARG A 14 0.03 34.07 3.99
C ARG A 14 1.41 33.89 3.36
N ASN A 15 2.34 34.80 3.64
CA ASN A 15 3.71 34.74 3.12
C ASN A 15 4.47 33.54 3.68
N ASP A 16 4.29 33.22 4.95
CA ASP A 16 4.91 32.05 5.57
C ASP A 16 4.33 30.73 5.05
N ILE A 17 3.02 30.69 4.80
CA ILE A 17 2.38 29.57 4.10
C ILE A 17 2.92 29.44 2.66
N ASP A 18 3.09 30.54 1.91
CA ASP A 18 3.63 30.46 0.55
C ASP A 18 5.07 29.92 0.54
N LYS A 19 5.92 30.38 1.48
CA LYS A 19 7.28 29.84 1.65
C LYS A 19 7.27 28.36 2.03
N SER A 20 6.37 27.93 2.91
CA SER A 20 6.27 26.53 3.32
C SER A 20 5.82 25.64 2.15
N VAL A 21 4.81 26.09 1.39
CA VAL A 21 4.33 25.42 0.18
C VAL A 21 5.48 25.32 -0.82
N CYS A 22 6.16 26.42 -1.15
CA CYS A 22 7.31 26.44 -2.07
C CYS A 22 8.42 25.44 -1.67
N ARG A 23 8.71 25.34 -0.36
CA ARG A 23 9.67 24.37 0.17
C ARG A 23 9.23 22.92 -0.07
N ILE A 24 7.95 22.62 0.17
CA ILE A 24 7.37 21.30 -0.11
C ILE A 24 7.35 21.04 -1.62
N GLU A 25 7.06 22.03 -2.45
CA GLU A 25 7.07 21.90 -3.90
C GLU A 25 8.46 21.49 -4.39
N ASN A 26 9.50 22.20 -3.95
CA ASN A 26 10.88 21.87 -4.31
C ASN A 26 11.27 20.47 -3.82
N ARG A 27 10.90 20.10 -2.60
CA ARG A 27 11.23 18.78 -2.04
C ARG A 27 10.49 17.65 -2.76
N SER A 28 9.20 17.83 -3.04
CA SER A 28 8.40 16.88 -3.82
C SER A 28 8.90 16.75 -5.25
N GLY A 29 9.25 17.86 -5.91
CA GLY A 29 9.82 17.89 -7.26
C GLY A 29 11.17 17.19 -7.34
N VAL A 30 12.04 17.35 -6.34
CA VAL A 30 13.32 16.60 -6.24
C VAL A 30 13.06 15.11 -5.99
N SER A 31 12.12 14.75 -5.11
CA SER A 31 11.73 13.35 -4.88
C SER A 31 11.14 12.71 -6.15
N LEU A 32 10.37 13.46 -6.95
CA LEU A 32 9.84 13.06 -8.26
C LEU A 32 10.92 12.98 -9.34
N HIS A 33 11.89 13.88 -9.39
CA HIS A 33 12.99 13.82 -10.36
C HIS A 33 13.91 12.61 -10.09
N ASN A 34 14.12 12.30 -8.81
CA ASN A 34 14.82 11.10 -8.37
C ASN A 34 14.07 9.80 -8.72
N PHE A 35 12.80 9.87 -9.15
CA PHE A 35 12.03 8.74 -9.65
C PHE A 35 12.40 8.36 -11.09
N GLY A 36 12.72 9.34 -11.93
CA GLY A 36 13.15 9.12 -13.33
C GLY A 36 14.62 8.73 -13.46
N SER A 37 15.44 9.15 -12.50
CA SER A 37 16.83 8.72 -12.37
C SER A 37 16.91 7.47 -11.47
N ARG A 38 18.00 6.69 -11.55
CA ARG A 38 18.17 5.39 -10.89
C ARG A 38 18.09 5.39 -9.34
N THR A 39 17.76 6.51 -8.71
CA THR A 39 17.85 6.75 -7.26
C THR A 39 16.44 6.90 -6.67
N ARG A 40 15.67 5.82 -6.64
CA ARG A 40 14.32 5.78 -6.04
C ARG A 40 14.35 6.34 -4.61
N ALA A 41 13.57 7.39 -4.33
CA ALA A 41 13.41 7.90 -2.96
C ALA A 41 12.94 6.78 -2.02
N LYS A 42 13.42 6.78 -0.78
CA LYS A 42 13.11 5.70 0.19
C LYS A 42 11.65 5.84 0.66
N ILE A 43 10.94 4.72 0.92
CA ILE A 43 9.55 4.73 1.45
C ILE A 43 9.39 5.71 2.63
N GLY A 44 10.38 5.80 3.53
CA GLY A 44 10.35 6.71 4.67
C GLY A 44 10.36 8.20 4.31
N GLU A 45 10.95 8.60 3.18
CA GLU A 45 10.93 9.99 2.73
C GLU A 45 9.54 10.42 2.26
N TYR A 46 8.79 9.50 1.64
CA TYR A 46 7.39 9.76 1.23
C TYR A 46 6.48 9.94 2.44
N ALA A 47 6.62 9.09 3.47
CA ALA A 47 5.81 9.21 4.68
C ALA A 47 6.06 10.55 5.40
N LEU A 48 7.32 11.00 5.45
CA LEU A 48 7.66 12.31 6.01
C LEU A 48 7.07 13.45 5.17
N LEU A 49 7.21 13.39 3.85
CA LEU A 49 6.68 14.41 2.94
C LEU A 49 5.15 14.48 3.01
N GLN A 50 4.47 13.33 3.02
CA GLN A 50 3.01 13.22 3.15
C GLN A 50 2.53 13.82 4.49
N ARG A 51 3.24 13.53 5.59
CA ARG A 51 2.95 14.14 6.89
C ARG A 51 3.10 15.66 6.86
N ASP A 52 4.18 16.16 6.27
CA ASP A 52 4.44 17.60 6.17
C ASP A 52 3.36 18.30 5.32
N LEU A 53 2.88 17.65 4.25
CA LEU A 53 1.75 18.11 3.42
C LEU A 53 0.43 18.17 4.21
N HIS A 54 0.08 17.11 4.94
CA HIS A 54 -1.14 17.08 5.76
C HIS A 54 -1.12 18.15 6.85
N MET A 55 0.03 18.37 7.49
CA MET A 55 0.21 19.44 8.47
C MET A 55 0.00 20.83 7.83
N GLN A 56 0.53 21.06 6.62
CA GLN A 56 0.29 22.32 5.91
C GLN A 56 -1.17 22.49 5.48
N ASP A 57 -1.87 21.42 5.07
CA ASP A 57 -3.30 21.52 4.72
C ASP A 57 -4.13 21.96 5.94
N ALA A 58 -3.82 21.41 7.12
CA ALA A 58 -4.47 21.83 8.37
C ALA A 58 -4.21 23.31 8.71
N LEU A 59 -2.97 23.79 8.54
CA LEU A 59 -2.62 25.20 8.75
C LEU A 59 -3.35 26.13 7.76
N ILE A 60 -3.42 25.74 6.49
CA ILE A 60 -4.15 26.51 5.47
C ILE A 60 -5.64 26.56 5.79
N VAL A 61 -6.24 25.48 6.28
CA VAL A 61 -7.64 25.45 6.71
C VAL A 61 -7.87 26.41 7.89
N LEU A 62 -6.97 26.44 8.87
CA LEU A 62 -7.05 27.40 9.97
C LEU A 62 -6.95 28.85 9.49
N ALA A 63 -6.00 29.13 8.59
CA ALA A 63 -5.83 30.45 7.97
C ALA A 63 -7.07 30.84 7.16
N ASP A 64 -7.72 29.89 6.47
CA ASP A 64 -8.95 30.12 5.68
C ASP A 64 -10.10 30.59 6.57
N HIS A 65 -10.25 29.99 7.76
CA HIS A 65 -11.22 30.45 8.76
C HIS A 65 -10.90 31.84 9.29
N CYS A 66 -9.64 32.14 9.60
CA CYS A 66 -9.23 33.47 10.07
C CYS A 66 -9.46 34.55 9.00
N PHE A 67 -9.06 34.27 7.76
CA PHE A 67 -9.15 35.24 6.66
C PHE A 67 -10.60 35.46 6.25
N SER A 68 -11.41 34.40 6.20
CA SER A 68 -12.85 34.53 5.92
C SER A 68 -13.58 35.30 7.02
N PHE A 69 -13.20 35.14 8.29
CA PHE A 69 -13.70 35.98 9.37
C PHE A 69 -13.32 37.44 9.16
N HIS A 70 -12.06 37.75 8.84
CA HIS A 70 -11.63 39.12 8.55
C HIS A 70 -12.40 39.71 7.36
N THR A 71 -12.60 38.96 6.27
CA THR A 71 -13.39 39.42 5.13
C THR A 71 -14.82 39.78 5.54
N ARG A 72 -15.50 38.91 6.29
CA ARG A 72 -16.85 39.16 6.80
C ARG A 72 -16.90 40.34 7.78
N PHE A 73 -15.89 40.49 8.62
CA PHE A 73 -15.80 41.61 9.55
C PHE A 73 -15.61 42.95 8.83
N ALA A 74 -14.81 42.97 7.76
CA ALA A 74 -14.65 44.15 6.92
C ALA A 74 -15.94 44.52 6.18
N GLU A 75 -16.68 43.53 5.66
CA GLU A 75 -18.01 43.73 5.06
C GLU A 75 -19.02 44.29 6.07
N PHE A 76 -19.07 43.72 7.28
CA PHE A 76 -19.92 44.21 8.37
C PHE A 76 -19.62 45.66 8.74
N LEU A 77 -18.33 46.03 8.84
CA LEU A 77 -17.93 47.41 9.15
C LEU A 77 -18.33 48.40 8.04
N ILE A 78 -18.32 48.00 6.78
CA ILE A 78 -18.82 48.84 5.67
C ILE A 78 -20.33 49.03 5.77
N GLU A 79 -21.08 47.99 6.14
CA GLU A 79 -22.54 48.06 6.30
C GLU A 79 -22.93 48.98 7.48
N GLU A 80 -22.22 48.90 8.59
CA GLU A 80 -22.44 49.77 9.74
C GLU A 80 -21.94 51.21 9.52
N GLU A 81 -20.87 51.42 8.73
CA GLU A 81 -20.36 52.76 8.41
C GLU A 81 -21.41 53.62 7.68
N GLN A 82 -22.21 53.02 6.80
CA GLN A 82 -23.31 53.74 6.13
C GLN A 82 -24.30 54.34 7.15
N LYS A 83 -24.59 53.63 8.24
CA LYS A 83 -25.49 54.10 9.30
C LYS A 83 -24.86 55.18 10.17
N PHE A 84 -23.54 55.09 10.39
CA PHE A 84 -22.78 56.09 11.16
C PHE A 84 -22.49 57.37 10.36
N ALA A 85 -22.33 57.27 9.04
CA ALA A 85 -22.13 58.42 8.16
C ALA A 85 -23.34 59.37 8.19
N ASP A 86 -24.56 58.84 8.31
CA ASP A 86 -25.78 59.65 8.46
C ASP A 86 -25.82 60.44 9.79
N ILE A 87 -25.09 59.97 10.81
CA ILE A 87 -25.04 60.58 12.15
C ILE A 87 -23.90 61.62 12.24
N LEU A 88 -22.78 61.37 11.55
CA LEU A 88 -21.61 62.23 11.52
C LEU A 88 -21.79 63.36 10.49
N ARG A 89 -22.17 64.56 10.96
CA ARG A 89 -22.31 65.80 10.17
C ARG A 89 -21.04 66.29 9.43
N ASN A 90 -19.92 65.58 9.52
CA ASN A 90 -18.66 65.89 8.84
C ASN A 90 -18.43 64.94 7.65
N HIS A 91 -18.97 65.29 6.49
CA HIS A 91 -18.91 64.47 5.28
C HIS A 91 -17.48 64.15 4.80
N GLU A 92 -16.53 65.07 4.96
CA GLU A 92 -15.14 64.90 4.48
C GLU A 92 -14.37 63.78 5.22
N GLN A 93 -14.58 63.65 6.53
CA GLN A 93 -13.95 62.58 7.33
C GLN A 93 -14.63 61.22 7.10
N ALA A 94 -15.95 61.21 6.87
CA ALA A 94 -16.69 60.00 6.54
C ALA A 94 -16.20 59.39 5.20
N ASP A 95 -16.01 60.23 4.18
CA ASP A 95 -15.52 59.78 2.86
C ASP A 95 -14.13 59.13 2.93
N TYR A 96 -13.21 59.69 3.74
CA TYR A 96 -11.89 59.09 3.94
C TYR A 96 -11.96 57.73 4.64
N VAL A 97 -12.76 57.63 5.71
CA VAL A 97 -12.95 56.38 6.45
C VAL A 97 -13.54 55.32 5.52
N ARG A 98 -14.56 55.67 4.73
CA ARG A 98 -15.18 54.79 3.75
C ARG A 98 -14.20 54.29 2.68
N ALA A 99 -13.37 55.18 2.13
CA ALA A 99 -12.34 54.79 1.16
C ALA A 99 -11.34 53.80 1.78
N SER A 100 -10.91 54.05 3.03
CA SER A 100 -9.99 53.15 3.73
C SER A 100 -10.60 51.78 4.07
N LEU A 101 -11.87 51.74 4.46
CA LEU A 101 -12.60 50.50 4.73
C LEU A 101 -12.82 49.67 3.47
N ASN A 102 -13.22 50.31 2.37
CA ASN A 102 -13.37 49.63 1.07
C ASN A 102 -12.05 49.06 0.56
N LEU A 103 -10.94 49.78 0.75
CA LEU A 103 -9.62 49.27 0.43
C LEU A 103 -9.26 48.06 1.29
N SER A 104 -9.50 48.12 2.61
CA SER A 104 -9.24 47.02 3.53
C SER A 104 -10.07 45.77 3.20
N ALA A 105 -11.36 45.94 2.88
CA ALA A 105 -12.23 44.85 2.47
C ALA A 105 -11.77 44.23 1.14
N SER A 106 -11.46 45.07 0.15
CA SER A 106 -10.94 44.61 -1.15
C SER A 106 -9.65 43.80 -0.97
N MET A 107 -8.71 44.28 -0.15
CA MET A 107 -7.47 43.57 0.16
C MET A 107 -7.73 42.26 0.91
N SER A 108 -8.65 42.23 1.87
CA SER A 108 -9.03 41.00 2.59
C SER A 108 -9.59 39.92 1.64
N THR A 109 -10.45 40.31 0.69
CA THR A 109 -10.96 39.35 -0.31
C THR A 109 -9.84 38.85 -1.24
N TRP A 110 -8.86 39.70 -1.54
CA TRP A 110 -7.72 39.33 -2.39
C TRP A 110 -6.78 38.36 -1.67
N THR A 111 -6.44 38.61 -0.41
CA THR A 111 -5.60 37.70 0.39
C THR A 111 -6.27 36.34 0.60
N LEU A 112 -7.58 36.31 0.82
CA LEU A 112 -8.36 35.07 0.89
C LEU A 112 -8.30 34.27 -0.43
N LYS A 113 -8.47 34.95 -1.58
CA LYS A 113 -8.36 34.31 -2.90
C LYS A 113 -6.95 33.73 -3.14
N GLN A 114 -5.91 34.42 -2.69
CA GLN A 114 -4.55 33.89 -2.79
C GLN A 114 -4.32 32.67 -1.91
N LEU A 115 -4.81 32.69 -0.67
CA LEU A 115 -4.76 31.52 0.20
C LEU A 115 -5.44 30.31 -0.45
N HIS A 116 -6.58 30.51 -1.11
CA HIS A 116 -7.26 29.45 -1.86
C HIS A 116 -6.43 28.94 -3.05
N ALA A 117 -5.67 29.81 -3.71
CA ALA A 117 -4.75 29.39 -4.77
C ALA A 117 -3.60 28.51 -4.21
N LEU A 118 -3.05 28.88 -3.05
CA LEU A 118 -2.04 28.06 -2.34
C LEU A 118 -2.61 26.70 -1.93
N LYS A 119 -3.83 26.68 -1.38
CA LYS A 119 -4.56 25.44 -1.05
C LYS A 119 -4.71 24.52 -2.26
N LYS A 120 -5.06 25.08 -3.42
CA LYS A 120 -5.18 24.30 -4.67
C LYS A 120 -3.83 23.71 -5.10
N ARG A 121 -2.74 24.49 -5.04
CA ARG A 121 -1.39 24.00 -5.35
C ARG A 121 -0.98 22.85 -4.43
N LEU A 122 -1.15 23.00 -3.12
CA LEU A 122 -0.86 21.96 -2.12
C LEU A 122 -1.64 20.67 -2.42
N LYS A 123 -2.94 20.77 -2.74
CA LYS A 123 -3.77 19.61 -3.10
C LYS A 123 -3.32 18.89 -4.35
N VAL A 124 -2.83 19.61 -5.36
CA VAL A 124 -2.25 18.99 -6.56
C VAL A 124 -1.02 18.16 -6.18
N GLN A 125 -0.18 18.65 -5.28
CA GLN A 125 1.01 17.92 -4.82
C GLN A 125 0.68 16.68 -4.02
N LEU A 126 -0.29 16.78 -3.10
CA LEU A 126 -0.77 15.63 -2.35
C LEU A 126 -1.24 14.53 -3.30
N ARG A 127 -2.03 14.88 -4.32
CA ARG A 127 -2.51 13.93 -5.34
C ARG A 127 -1.37 13.27 -6.11
N VAL A 128 -0.35 14.05 -6.51
CA VAL A 128 0.81 13.49 -7.21
C VAL A 128 1.54 12.50 -6.30
N ILE A 129 1.79 12.86 -5.04
CA ILE A 129 2.48 11.98 -4.09
C ILE A 129 1.67 10.71 -3.83
N ASP A 130 0.37 10.79 -3.56
CA ASP A 130 -0.48 9.61 -3.34
C ASP A 130 -0.52 8.70 -4.59
N SER A 131 -0.58 9.29 -5.79
CA SER A 131 -0.53 8.52 -7.04
C SER A 131 0.81 7.80 -7.22
N THR A 132 1.91 8.43 -6.83
CA THR A 132 3.24 7.80 -6.89
C THR A 132 3.41 6.70 -5.86
N ILE A 133 2.94 6.90 -4.62
CA ILE A 133 2.93 5.86 -3.58
C ILE A 133 2.15 4.65 -4.09
N SER A 134 0.95 4.88 -4.63
CA SER A 134 0.11 3.81 -5.19
C SER A 134 0.80 3.07 -6.33
N ALA A 135 1.47 3.79 -7.24
CA ALA A 135 2.25 3.18 -8.32
C ALA A 135 3.44 2.36 -7.78
N THR A 136 4.10 2.84 -6.72
CA THR A 136 5.18 2.10 -6.08
C THR A 136 4.72 0.82 -5.42
N ASP A 137 3.55 0.84 -4.78
CA ASP A 137 2.94 -0.32 -4.13
C ASP A 137 2.47 -1.34 -5.15
N ALA A 138 1.90 -0.89 -6.28
CA ALA A 138 1.57 -1.80 -7.37
C ALA A 138 2.82 -2.53 -7.89
N LEU A 139 3.95 -1.82 -8.05
CA LEU A 139 5.21 -2.45 -8.48
C LEU A 139 5.79 -3.42 -7.44
N THR A 140 5.67 -3.13 -6.14
CA THR A 140 6.13 -4.07 -5.09
C THR A 140 5.24 -5.31 -5.05
N MET A 141 3.92 -5.15 -5.21
CA MET A 141 2.98 -6.27 -5.30
C MET A 141 3.25 -7.15 -6.51
N ILE A 142 3.56 -6.57 -7.69
CA ILE A 142 3.96 -7.34 -8.87
C ILE A 142 5.24 -8.15 -8.60
N ARG A 143 6.24 -7.54 -7.95
CA ARG A 143 7.49 -8.24 -7.59
C ARG A 143 7.24 -9.36 -6.59
N LEU A 144 6.40 -9.11 -5.58
CA LEU A 144 6.03 -10.10 -4.60
C LEU A 144 5.24 -11.26 -5.23
N ALA A 145 4.29 -10.96 -6.12
CA ALA A 145 3.55 -11.97 -6.88
C ALA A 145 4.48 -12.82 -7.75
N ARG A 146 5.48 -12.20 -8.41
CA ARG A 146 6.48 -12.94 -9.19
C ARG A 146 7.36 -13.84 -8.32
N ALA A 147 7.81 -13.34 -7.17
CA ALA A 147 8.59 -14.12 -6.21
C ALA A 147 7.76 -15.27 -5.62
N SER A 148 6.50 -15.02 -5.28
CA SER A 148 5.54 -16.02 -4.80
C SER A 148 5.22 -17.06 -5.87
N HIS A 149 5.14 -16.68 -7.15
CA HIS A 149 4.96 -17.62 -8.24
C HIS A 149 6.18 -18.56 -8.40
N SER A 150 7.40 -18.03 -8.27
CA SER A 150 8.60 -18.89 -8.23
C SER A 150 8.64 -19.79 -6.99
N ASP A 151 8.26 -19.27 -5.82
CA ASP A 151 8.21 -20.04 -4.58
C ASP A 151 7.16 -21.17 -4.65
N SER A 152 6.02 -20.92 -5.31
CA SER A 152 5.00 -21.93 -5.60
C SER A 152 5.55 -23.08 -6.44
N ASN A 153 6.49 -22.81 -7.35
CA ASN A 153 7.13 -23.87 -8.12
C ASN A 153 8.09 -24.72 -7.26
N THR A 154 8.82 -24.08 -6.35
CA THR A 154 9.63 -24.78 -5.35
C THR A 154 8.76 -25.64 -4.42
N MET A 155 7.63 -25.11 -3.97
CA MET A 155 6.67 -25.83 -3.13
C MET A 155 6.10 -27.06 -3.85
N LYS A 156 5.81 -26.95 -5.15
CA LYS A 156 5.41 -28.09 -5.99
C LYS A 156 6.51 -29.15 -6.03
N ALA A 157 7.78 -28.76 -6.20
CA ALA A 157 8.90 -29.69 -6.23
C ALA A 157 9.08 -30.44 -4.90
N ILE A 158 9.02 -29.73 -3.76
CA ILE A 158 9.09 -30.36 -2.42
C ILE A 158 7.94 -31.33 -2.21
N THR A 159 6.73 -30.96 -2.63
CA THR A 159 5.54 -31.82 -2.52
C THR A 159 5.69 -33.10 -3.34
N ILE A 160 6.24 -32.99 -4.56
CA ILE A 160 6.55 -34.18 -5.38
C ILE A 160 7.58 -35.05 -4.67
N LEU A 161 8.62 -34.46 -4.08
CA LEU A 161 9.67 -35.18 -3.37
C LEU A 161 9.13 -35.95 -2.15
N THR A 162 8.29 -35.31 -1.32
CA THR A 162 7.66 -35.97 -0.17
C THR A 162 6.69 -37.07 -0.61
N MET A 163 5.94 -36.86 -1.69
CA MET A 163 5.03 -37.87 -2.26
C MET A 163 5.77 -39.11 -2.79
N VAL A 164 7.02 -38.97 -3.27
CA VAL A 164 7.86 -40.11 -3.68
C VAL A 164 8.48 -40.81 -2.47
N PHE A 165 8.98 -40.05 -1.49
CA PHE A 165 9.64 -40.63 -0.33
C PHE A 165 8.68 -41.32 0.63
N LEU A 166 7.46 -40.80 0.83
CA LEU A 166 6.51 -41.36 1.78
C LEU A 166 6.15 -42.85 1.53
N PRO A 167 5.81 -43.30 0.30
CA PRO A 167 5.62 -44.72 0.01
C PRO A 167 6.92 -45.52 0.07
N ALA A 168 8.05 -44.95 -0.38
CA ALA A 168 9.35 -45.62 -0.32
C ALA A 168 9.78 -45.90 1.13
N THR A 169 9.55 -44.94 2.04
CA THR A 169 9.84 -45.07 3.47
C THR A 169 8.89 -46.06 4.15
N PHE A 170 7.60 -46.07 3.79
CA PHE A 170 6.64 -47.05 4.32
C PHE A 170 7.05 -48.48 3.95
N VAL A 171 7.44 -48.69 2.69
CA VAL A 171 7.97 -49.96 2.18
C VAL A 171 9.23 -50.35 2.96
N CYS A 172 10.22 -49.45 3.08
CA CYS A 172 11.45 -49.70 3.86
C CYS A 172 11.16 -50.06 5.32
N SER A 173 10.19 -49.39 5.96
CA SER A 173 9.79 -49.65 7.34
C SER A 173 9.11 -51.02 7.51
N LEU A 174 8.22 -51.41 6.58
CA LEU A 174 7.61 -52.74 6.55
C LEU A 174 8.67 -53.85 6.37
N PHE A 175 9.66 -53.64 5.51
CA PHE A 175 10.76 -54.60 5.36
C PHE A 175 11.67 -54.65 6.60
N SER A 176 11.87 -53.52 7.30
CA SER A 176 12.62 -53.46 8.55
C SER A 176 11.93 -54.20 9.70
N THR A 177 10.59 -54.24 9.73
CA THR A 177 9.81 -54.83 10.83
C THR A 177 9.30 -56.25 10.57
N GLY A 178 9.15 -56.69 9.32
CA GLY A 178 8.40 -57.93 9.01
C GLY A 178 9.13 -59.01 8.21
N PHE A 179 10.36 -58.80 7.72
CA PHE A 179 10.97 -59.73 6.74
C PHE A 179 12.22 -60.47 7.24
N PHE A 180 12.76 -60.13 8.41
CA PHE A 180 13.79 -60.94 9.08
C PHE A 180 13.13 -61.79 10.18
N ASP A 181 12.28 -62.74 9.78
CA ASP A 181 12.00 -63.87 10.67
C ASP A 181 13.18 -64.84 10.53
N PHE A 182 14.16 -64.72 11.44
CA PHE A 182 15.08 -65.82 11.70
C PHE A 182 14.24 -66.86 12.43
N GLY A 183 13.54 -67.72 11.69
CA GLY A 183 12.75 -68.80 12.27
C GLY A 183 13.61 -69.54 13.28
N ALA A 184 13.32 -69.31 14.56
CA ALA A 184 13.79 -70.12 15.66
C ALA A 184 12.78 -71.26 15.78
N ASP A 185 12.90 -72.25 14.89
CA ASP A 185 12.46 -73.59 15.22
C ASP A 185 13.72 -74.41 15.51
N ASP A 186 14.09 -74.40 16.78
CA ASP A 186 14.78 -75.52 17.41
C ASP A 186 13.87 -76.75 17.24
N ASP A 187 14.26 -77.71 16.40
CA ASP A 187 14.83 -78.96 16.91
C ASP A 187 15.45 -79.80 15.78
N ASP A 188 16.41 -80.65 16.17
CA ASP A 188 17.17 -81.62 15.37
C ASP A 188 18.47 -81.14 14.67
N GLY A 189 19.47 -80.85 15.51
CA GLY A 189 20.61 -81.79 15.57
C GLY A 189 21.72 -81.75 14.52
N HIS A 190 21.92 -80.68 13.74
CA HIS A 190 23.12 -80.57 12.89
C HIS A 190 23.85 -79.22 12.96
N PHE A 191 25.04 -79.27 13.55
CA PHE A 191 26.08 -78.25 13.50
C PHE A 191 26.47 -77.96 12.04
N GLY A 192 26.23 -76.70 11.61
CA GLY A 192 26.82 -76.15 10.39
C GLY A 192 25.85 -76.02 9.23
N SER A 193 24.90 -75.09 9.32
CA SER A 193 24.55 -74.14 8.25
C SER A 193 23.32 -73.35 8.68
N ARG A 194 23.52 -72.17 9.29
CA ARG A 194 22.49 -71.12 9.32
C ARG A 194 22.19 -70.72 7.88
N LYS A 195 21.27 -71.42 7.22
CA LYS A 195 20.77 -71.04 5.91
C LYS A 195 19.86 -69.84 6.13
N MET A 196 20.41 -68.65 5.91
CA MET A 196 19.63 -67.44 5.67
C MET A 196 18.59 -67.73 4.58
N HIS A 197 17.32 -67.95 4.97
CA HIS A 197 16.17 -68.05 4.05
C HIS A 197 15.82 -66.66 3.50
N VAL A 198 16.76 -66.00 2.81
CA VAL A 198 16.57 -64.63 2.29
C VAL A 198 16.29 -64.61 0.77
N ALA A 199 16.32 -65.75 0.06
CA ALA A 199 16.35 -65.72 -1.41
C ALA A 199 15.02 -65.98 -2.16
N GLY A 200 13.94 -66.45 -1.50
CA GLY A 200 12.75 -66.97 -2.20
C GLY A 200 11.56 -66.02 -2.37
N GLN A 201 11.35 -65.08 -1.44
CA GLN A 201 10.14 -64.23 -1.41
C GLN A 201 10.38 -62.76 -1.81
N PHE A 202 11.58 -62.47 -2.33
CA PHE A 202 11.94 -61.15 -2.87
C PHE A 202 11.04 -60.71 -4.04
N TRP A 203 10.31 -61.64 -4.67
CA TRP A 203 9.40 -61.31 -5.76
C TRP A 203 8.08 -60.67 -5.26
N ILE A 204 7.64 -61.01 -4.04
CA ILE A 204 6.46 -60.38 -3.40
C ILE A 204 6.74 -58.90 -3.11
N TYR A 205 8.00 -58.56 -2.78
CA TYR A 205 8.47 -57.18 -2.58
C TYR A 205 8.19 -56.34 -3.83
N PHE A 206 8.62 -56.82 -5.01
CA PHE A 206 8.42 -56.10 -6.27
C PHE A 206 6.93 -56.07 -6.65
N ALA A 207 6.21 -57.17 -6.40
CA ALA A 207 4.79 -57.28 -6.71
C ALA A 207 3.89 -56.31 -5.93
N VAL A 208 4.26 -55.92 -4.71
CA VAL A 208 3.47 -54.96 -3.89
C VAL A 208 4.00 -53.54 -3.99
N THR A 209 5.32 -53.36 -4.05
CA THR A 209 5.96 -52.04 -4.07
C THR A 209 5.70 -51.28 -5.37
N VAL A 210 5.79 -51.97 -6.51
CA VAL A 210 5.58 -51.36 -7.84
C VAL A 210 4.15 -50.80 -7.99
N PRO A 211 3.07 -51.56 -7.73
CA PRO A 211 1.72 -51.01 -7.88
C PRO A 211 1.42 -49.90 -6.87
N LEU A 212 1.91 -49.99 -5.62
CA LEU A 212 1.74 -48.92 -4.64
C LEU A 212 2.39 -47.61 -5.11
N THR A 213 3.60 -47.70 -5.68
CA THR A 213 4.32 -46.55 -6.22
C THR A 213 3.59 -45.95 -7.43
N VAL A 214 3.08 -46.81 -8.32
CA VAL A 214 2.30 -46.37 -9.49
C VAL A 214 0.99 -45.70 -9.09
N VAL A 215 0.30 -46.21 -8.05
CA VAL A 215 -0.94 -45.60 -7.54
C VAL A 215 -0.68 -44.22 -6.94
N VAL A 216 0.36 -44.07 -6.11
CA VAL A 216 0.72 -42.77 -5.52
C VAL A 216 1.13 -41.77 -6.61
N LEU A 217 2.02 -42.17 -7.53
CA LEU A 217 2.40 -41.31 -8.66
C LEU A 217 1.21 -40.96 -9.55
N GLY A 218 0.29 -41.91 -9.78
CA GLY A 218 -0.91 -41.72 -10.56
C GLY A 218 -1.88 -40.72 -9.94
N ILE A 219 -2.14 -40.83 -8.63
CA ILE A 219 -2.98 -39.87 -7.88
C ILE A 219 -2.33 -38.48 -7.89
N CYS A 220 -1.02 -38.39 -7.72
CA CYS A 220 -0.29 -37.11 -7.76
C CYS A 220 -0.31 -36.46 -9.15
N ALA A 221 -0.04 -37.23 -10.20
CA ALA A 221 -0.08 -36.73 -11.57
C ALA A 221 -1.51 -36.28 -11.94
N ALA A 222 -2.53 -37.01 -11.51
CA ALA A 222 -3.92 -36.62 -11.68
C ALA A 222 -4.26 -35.33 -10.91
N TRP A 223 -3.82 -35.20 -9.66
CA TRP A 223 -4.06 -34.00 -8.85
C TRP A 223 -3.31 -32.77 -9.37
N LEU A 224 -2.05 -32.91 -9.80
CA LEU A 224 -1.27 -31.84 -10.43
C LEU A 224 -1.89 -31.40 -11.76
N LYS A 225 -2.31 -32.35 -12.60
CA LYS A 225 -2.97 -32.07 -13.88
C LYS A 225 -4.34 -31.42 -13.69
N TRP A 226 -5.09 -31.82 -12.66
CA TRP A 226 -6.38 -31.22 -12.33
C TRP A 226 -6.24 -29.84 -11.69
N SER A 227 -5.23 -29.65 -10.82
CA SER A 227 -4.90 -28.35 -10.23
C SER A 227 -4.41 -27.34 -11.29
N ALA A 228 -3.69 -27.81 -12.32
CA ALA A 228 -3.32 -26.95 -13.45
C ALA A 228 -4.53 -26.52 -14.27
N ARG A 229 -5.49 -27.43 -14.51
CA ARG A 229 -6.73 -27.12 -15.25
C ARG A 229 -7.67 -26.18 -14.48
N ARG A 230 -7.66 -26.22 -13.16
CA ARG A 230 -8.46 -25.32 -12.31
C ARG A 230 -7.87 -23.91 -12.17
N GLY A 231 -6.59 -23.71 -12.49
CA GLY A 231 -5.97 -22.39 -12.50
C GLY A 231 -6.47 -21.51 -13.63
N ASP A 232 -6.57 -22.07 -14.85
CA ASP A 232 -7.02 -21.34 -16.05
C ASP A 232 -8.50 -20.92 -15.99
N GLU A 233 -9.33 -21.64 -15.23
CA GLU A 233 -10.76 -21.35 -15.10
C GLU A 233 -11.06 -20.17 -14.15
N ASN A 234 -10.10 -19.83 -13.27
CA ASN A 234 -10.19 -18.67 -12.37
C ASN A 234 -9.53 -17.40 -12.95
N ASP A 235 -8.50 -17.53 -13.79
CA ASP A 235 -7.85 -16.38 -14.46
C ASP A 235 -8.67 -15.85 -15.66
N GLY A 236 -9.65 -16.62 -16.15
CA GLY A 236 -10.53 -16.23 -17.26
C GLY A 236 -11.77 -15.41 -16.91
N LYS A 237 -12.06 -15.15 -15.63
CA LYS A 237 -13.17 -14.28 -15.23
C LYS A 237 -12.63 -12.87 -14.91
N PRO A 238 -12.76 -11.88 -15.82
CA PRO A 238 -12.50 -10.51 -15.44
C PRO A 238 -13.43 -10.17 -14.27
N GLN A 239 -12.86 -9.88 -13.10
CA GLN A 239 -13.56 -9.17 -12.04
C GLN A 239 -13.96 -7.82 -12.62
N ARG A 240 -15.17 -7.76 -13.19
CA ARG A 240 -15.88 -6.51 -13.41
C ARG A 240 -16.21 -5.96 -12.03
N GLN A 241 -15.28 -5.21 -11.44
CA GLN A 241 -15.61 -4.21 -10.45
C GLN A 241 -16.49 -3.17 -11.14
N GLY A 242 -17.80 -3.45 -11.17
CA GLY A 242 -18.82 -2.44 -11.37
C GLY A 242 -18.86 -1.56 -10.14
N GLY A 243 -17.94 -0.59 -10.06
CA GLY A 243 -18.09 0.57 -9.20
C GLY A 243 -19.24 1.41 -9.73
N LYS A 244 -20.47 1.07 -9.33
CA LYS A 244 -21.56 2.04 -9.30
C LYS A 244 -21.21 3.06 -8.21
N PHE A 245 -20.71 4.21 -8.64
CA PHE A 245 -20.88 5.44 -7.88
C PHE A 245 -22.19 6.04 -8.35
N GLU A 246 -23.24 5.87 -7.54
CA GLU A 246 -24.34 6.84 -7.44
C GLU A 246 -23.91 7.96 -6.49
#